data_AF-A0A661VNH4-F1
#
_entry.id   AF-A0A661VNH4-F1
#
_cell.length_a   1.000
_cell.length_b   1.000
_cell.length_c   1.000
_cell.angle_alpha   90.00
_cell.angle_beta   90.00
_cell.angle_gamma   90.00
#
_symmetry.space_group_name_H-M   'P 1'
#
loop_
_entity.id
_entity.type
_entity.pdbx_description
1 polymer ?
#
loop_
_entity_poly.entity_id
_entity_poly.type
_entity_poly.pdbx_seq_one_letter_code
_entity_poly.pdbx_strand_id
1 'polypeptide(L)'
;MVSLESHPGILLEKHLLEVAKRISKFCSEIACEPLLKEAALLAALTHDLGKATKYFQDHLKGHKVNPSLSSHTSLSAVISVWNFGAHLPIELRLPLFIAVKSHHSNLLSPSNILAELQSHWCYLV
;
A
#
# COMPACT_ATOMS: atom_id res chain seq x y z
N MET A 1 -19.80 14.97 -4.73
CA MET A 1 -18.55 14.20 -4.80
C MET A 1 -18.72 13.02 -3.85
N VAL A 2 -18.51 11.78 -4.29
CA VAL A 2 -18.67 10.60 -3.41
C VAL A 2 -17.52 10.61 -2.39
N SER A 3 -17.86 10.55 -1.11
CA SER A 3 -16.86 10.45 -0.03
C SER A 3 -16.25 9.05 -0.02
N LEU A 4 -14.93 8.95 -0.10
CA LEU A 4 -14.19 7.68 -0.02
C LEU A 4 -13.75 7.41 1.41
N GLU A 5 -14.01 6.20 1.89
CA GLU A 5 -13.72 5.80 3.27
C GLU A 5 -12.62 4.72 3.34
N SER A 6 -11.73 4.83 4.33
CA SER A 6 -10.75 3.78 4.67
C SER A 6 -11.38 2.66 5.50
N HIS A 7 -12.33 3.05 6.34
CA HIS A 7 -13.11 2.28 7.32
C HIS A 7 -14.45 3.01 7.50
N PRO A 8 -15.51 2.37 8.02
CA PRO A 8 -16.80 3.02 8.15
C PRO A 8 -16.71 4.33 8.93
N GLY A 9 -17.09 5.44 8.29
CA GLY A 9 -17.07 6.80 8.86
C GLY A 9 -15.69 7.47 8.95
N ILE A 10 -14.63 6.85 8.41
CA ILE A 10 -13.27 7.43 8.39
C ILE A 10 -12.87 7.69 6.94
N LEU A 11 -12.77 8.97 6.56
CA LEU A 11 -12.30 9.40 5.24
C LEU A 11 -10.93 8.80 4.91
N LEU A 12 -10.80 8.27 3.68
CA LEU A 12 -9.56 7.67 3.18
C LEU A 12 -8.41 8.66 3.21
N GLU A 13 -8.63 9.88 2.71
CA GLU A 13 -7.62 10.96 2.73
C GLU A 13 -7.13 11.27 4.14
N LYS A 14 -8.06 11.44 5.09
CA LYS A 14 -7.73 11.71 6.50
C LYS A 14 -6.89 10.58 7.09
N HIS A 15 -7.25 9.33 6.80
CA HIS A 15 -6.50 8.16 7.25
C HIS A 15 -5.06 8.18 6.73
N LEU A 16 -4.88 8.36 5.42
CA LEU A 16 -3.55 8.38 4.78
C LEU A 16 -2.66 9.51 5.34
N LEU A 17 -3.20 10.71 5.51
CA LEU A 17 -2.48 11.85 6.07
C LEU A 17 -2.06 11.63 7.53
N GLU A 18 -2.94 11.04 8.35
CA GLU A 18 -2.62 10.72 9.75
C GLU A 18 -1.53 9.64 9.86
N VAL A 19 -1.56 8.61 9.02
CA VAL A 19 -0.50 7.59 8.97
C VAL A 19 0.82 8.23 8.53
N ALA A 20 0.81 9.04 7.47
CA ALA A 20 2.01 9.75 7.00
C ALA A 20 2.61 10.67 8.06
N LYS A 21 1.79 11.37 8.84
CA LYS A 21 2.23 12.19 9.97
C LYS A 21 2.94 11.37 11.05
N ARG A 22 2.38 10.20 11.41
CA ARG A 22 2.99 9.28 12.38
C ARG A 22 4.32 8.73 11.88
N ILE A 23 4.39 8.34 10.61
CA ILE A 23 5.63 7.86 9.98
C ILE A 23 6.68 8.96 9.92
N SER A 24 6.31 10.19 9.54
CA SER A 24 7.24 11.33 9.54
C SER A 24 7.85 11.58 10.92
N LYS A 25 7.02 11.49 11.98
CA LYS A 25 7.47 11.62 13.38
C LYS A 25 8.44 10.49 13.75
N PHE A 26 8.04 9.25 13.51
CA PHE A 26 8.86 8.07 13.80
C PHE A 26 10.22 8.11 13.08
N CYS A 27 10.24 8.43 11.79
CA CYS A 27 11.48 8.57 11.03
C CYS A 27 12.40 9.65 11.62
N SER A 28 11.84 10.73 12.15
CA SER A 28 12.61 11.79 12.80
C SER A 28 13.17 11.33 14.15
N GLU A 29 12.40 10.57 14.94
CA GLU A 29 12.83 10.02 16.24
C GLU A 29 14.01 9.04 16.11
N ILE A 30 14.07 8.28 15.01
CA ILE A 30 15.15 7.31 14.77
C ILE A 30 16.29 7.85 13.88
N ALA A 31 16.26 9.15 13.53
CA ALA A 31 17.18 9.76 12.57
C ALA A 31 17.31 8.95 11.27
N CYS A 32 16.16 8.58 10.70
CA CYS A 32 16.07 7.77 9.48
C CYS A 32 16.80 8.45 8.32
N GLU A 33 17.49 7.64 7.52
CA GLU A 33 18.15 8.10 6.29
C GLU A 33 17.11 8.77 5.34
N PRO A 34 17.45 9.91 4.70
CA PRO A 34 16.49 10.70 3.91
C PRO A 34 15.71 9.93 2.84
N LEU A 35 16.37 9.09 2.03
CA LEU A 35 15.71 8.32 0.97
C LEU A 35 14.79 7.25 1.55
N LEU A 36 15.20 6.61 2.65
CA LEU A 36 14.35 5.66 3.38
C LEU A 36 13.13 6.35 4.00
N LYS A 37 13.31 7.56 4.54
CA LYS A 37 12.19 8.39 5.03
C LYS A 37 11.22 8.73 3.89
N GLU A 38 11.71 9.10 2.72
CA GLU A 38 10.88 9.38 1.55
C GLU A 38 10.08 8.15 1.11
N ALA A 39 10.75 6.99 0.98
CA ALA A 39 10.08 5.73 0.65
C ALA A 39 9.03 5.33 1.70
N ALA A 40 9.32 5.53 3.00
CA ALA A 40 8.38 5.25 4.08
C ALA A 40 7.15 6.18 4.03
N LEU A 41 7.34 7.47 3.72
CA LEU A 41 6.25 8.42 3.54
C LEU A 41 5.39 8.09 2.32
N LEU A 42 6.01 7.69 1.21
CA LEU A 42 5.28 7.21 0.04
C LEU A 42 4.47 5.96 0.37
N ALA A 43 5.04 4.98 1.07
CA ALA A 43 4.30 3.80 1.52
C ALA A 43 3.10 4.21 2.39
N ALA A 44 3.30 5.09 3.37
CA ALA A 44 2.23 5.58 4.24
C ALA A 44 1.07 6.24 3.48
N LEU A 45 1.39 7.12 2.53
CA LEU A 45 0.43 7.88 1.74
C LEU A 45 -0.29 7.03 0.69
N THR A 46 0.24 5.87 0.33
CA THR A 46 -0.26 5.10 -0.82
C THR A 46 -0.78 3.72 -0.48
N HIS A 47 -0.51 3.19 0.73
CA HIS A 47 -0.79 1.80 1.07
C HIS A 47 -2.27 1.39 0.90
N ASP A 48 -3.17 2.34 1.07
CA ASP A 48 -4.62 2.14 1.04
C ASP A 48 -5.31 2.74 -0.20
N LEU A 49 -4.57 3.18 -1.23
CA LEU A 49 -5.18 3.76 -2.44
C LEU A 49 -6.16 2.81 -3.16
N GLY A 50 -5.92 1.50 -3.11
CA GLY A 50 -6.86 0.50 -3.63
C GLY A 50 -8.24 0.53 -2.95
N LYS A 51 -8.37 1.14 -1.77
CA LYS A 51 -9.66 1.36 -1.10
C LYS A 51 -10.56 2.35 -1.86
N ALA A 52 -10.00 3.17 -2.74
CA ALA A 52 -10.77 4.09 -3.58
C ALA A 52 -11.59 3.37 -4.68
N THR A 53 -11.37 2.07 -4.87
CA THR A 53 -12.14 1.29 -5.86
C THR A 53 -13.60 1.13 -5.44
N LYS A 54 -14.49 1.06 -6.43
CA LYS A 54 -15.91 0.75 -6.20
C LYS A 54 -16.08 -0.58 -5.46
N TYR A 55 -15.31 -1.62 -5.80
CA TYR A 55 -15.38 -2.93 -5.16
C TYR A 55 -15.07 -2.86 -3.65
N PHE A 56 -14.03 -2.12 -3.26
CA PHE A 56 -13.73 -1.92 -1.84
C PHE A 56 -14.82 -1.10 -1.15
N GLN A 57 -15.28 0.00 -1.74
CA GLN A 57 -16.31 0.85 -1.14
C GLN A 57 -17.67 0.13 -1.00
N ASP A 58 -18.03 -0.73 -1.95
CA ASP A 58 -19.22 -1.57 -1.86
C ASP A 58 -19.07 -2.65 -0.78
N HIS A 59 -17.90 -3.30 -0.70
CA HIS A 59 -17.57 -4.24 0.38
C HIS A 59 -17.69 -3.58 1.76
N LEU A 60 -17.14 -2.38 1.91
CA LEU A 60 -17.17 -1.60 3.14
C LEU A 60 -18.59 -1.30 3.62
N LYS A 61 -19.53 -1.14 2.69
CA LYS A 61 -20.97 -0.92 2.95
C LYS A 61 -21.75 -2.21 3.19
N GLY A 62 -21.08 -3.36 3.23
CA GLY A 62 -21.70 -4.66 3.45
C GLY A 62 -22.33 -5.26 2.19
N HIS A 63 -22.09 -4.70 1.00
CA HIS A 63 -22.56 -5.31 -0.24
C HIS A 63 -21.74 -6.56 -0.57
N LYS A 64 -22.40 -7.56 -1.17
CA LYS A 64 -21.72 -8.76 -1.66
C LYS A 64 -20.91 -8.41 -2.91
N VAL A 65 -19.59 -8.56 -2.82
CA VAL A 65 -18.65 -8.37 -3.94
C VAL A 65 -17.72 -9.57 -4.06
N ASN A 66 -16.98 -9.66 -5.17
CA ASN A 66 -15.94 -10.66 -5.31
C ASN A 66 -14.78 -10.35 -4.33
N PRO A 67 -14.42 -11.27 -3.41
CA PRO A 67 -13.35 -11.05 -2.43
C PRO A 67 -12.00 -10.67 -3.05
N SER A 68 -11.67 -11.19 -4.23
CA SER A 68 -10.41 -10.86 -4.90
C SER A 68 -10.37 -9.42 -5.40
N LEU A 69 -11.53 -8.86 -5.78
CA LEU A 69 -11.65 -7.48 -6.27
C LEU A 69 -11.76 -6.46 -5.14
N SER A 70 -12.18 -6.88 -3.95
CA SER A 70 -12.14 -6.06 -2.74
C SER A 70 -10.78 -6.06 -2.04
N SER A 71 -9.81 -6.88 -2.48
CA SER A 71 -8.45 -6.82 -1.97
C SER A 71 -7.74 -5.56 -2.49
N HIS A 72 -7.43 -4.62 -1.58
CA HIS A 72 -6.84 -3.35 -1.97
C HIS A 72 -5.31 -3.35 -2.01
N THR A 73 -4.65 -4.26 -1.29
CA THR A 73 -3.19 -4.25 -1.09
C THR A 73 -2.41 -4.37 -2.40
N SER A 74 -2.79 -5.29 -3.28
CA SER A 74 -2.12 -5.51 -4.56
C SER A 74 -2.23 -4.31 -5.49
N LEU A 75 -3.44 -3.75 -5.62
CA LEU A 75 -3.65 -2.59 -6.47
C LEU A 75 -2.93 -1.36 -5.91
N SER A 76 -2.99 -1.13 -4.59
CA SER A 76 -2.22 -0.08 -3.93
C SER A 76 -0.73 -0.22 -4.27
N ALA A 77 -0.15 -1.42 -4.13
CA ALA A 77 1.29 -1.63 -4.35
C ALA A 77 1.72 -1.32 -5.79
N VAL A 78 0.92 -1.73 -6.78
CA VAL A 78 1.16 -1.41 -8.19
C VAL A 78 1.06 0.09 -8.42
N ILE A 79 0.00 0.75 -7.92
CA ILE A 79 -0.19 2.21 -8.05
C ILE A 79 0.97 2.97 -7.40
N SER A 80 1.42 2.54 -6.22
CA SER A 80 2.52 3.16 -5.47
C SER A 80 3.80 3.19 -6.31
N VAL A 81 4.21 2.04 -6.84
CA VAL A 81 5.45 1.96 -7.63
C VAL A 81 5.29 2.61 -9.00
N TRP A 82 4.18 2.38 -9.68
CA TRP A 82 3.96 2.89 -11.03
C TRP A 82 3.94 4.42 -11.07
N ASN A 83 3.22 5.06 -10.15
CA ASN A 83 3.07 6.52 -10.16
C ASN A 83 4.18 7.25 -9.40
N PHE A 84 4.72 6.67 -8.33
CA PHE A 84 5.63 7.38 -7.43
C PHE A 84 7.03 6.77 -7.36
N GLY A 85 7.22 5.53 -7.83
CA GLY A 85 8.51 4.85 -7.77
C GLY A 85 9.60 5.53 -8.59
N ALA A 86 9.26 6.30 -9.63
CA ALA A 86 10.24 7.05 -10.44
C ALA A 86 11.02 8.09 -9.64
N HIS A 87 10.46 8.59 -8.53
CA HIS A 87 11.13 9.52 -7.60
C HIS A 87 12.12 8.83 -6.68
N LEU A 88 12.06 7.49 -6.58
CA LEU A 88 12.94 6.71 -5.74
C LEU A 88 14.05 6.03 -6.56
N PRO A 89 15.24 5.84 -5.94
CA PRO A 89 16.24 4.91 -6.42
C PRO A 89 15.62 3.52 -6.66
N ILE A 90 16.15 2.81 -7.66
CA ILE A 90 15.59 1.52 -8.11
C ILE A 90 15.56 0.49 -6.97
N GLU A 91 16.57 0.51 -6.09
CA GLU A 91 16.72 -0.32 -4.91
C GLU A 91 15.61 -0.12 -3.87
N LEU A 92 14.91 1.03 -3.86
CA LEU A 92 13.79 1.31 -2.95
C LEU A 92 12.42 1.03 -3.55
N ARG A 93 12.31 0.82 -4.87
CA ARG A 93 11.02 0.55 -5.53
C ARG A 93 10.43 -0.80 -5.13
N LEU A 94 11.27 -1.83 -5.04
CA LEU A 94 10.83 -3.16 -4.59
C LEU A 94 10.47 -3.16 -3.09
N PRO A 95 11.29 -2.58 -2.17
CA PRO A 95 10.87 -2.34 -0.79
C PRO A 95 9.54 -1.59 -0.66
N LEU A 96 9.31 -0.54 -1.46
CA LEU A 96 8.03 0.18 -1.49
C LEU A 96 6.88 -0.75 -1.87
N PHE A 97 7.04 -1.53 -2.95
CA PHE A 97 6.04 -2.52 -3.38
C PHE A 97 5.68 -3.49 -2.25
N ILE A 98 6.70 -4.10 -1.64
CA ILE A 98 6.54 -5.12 -0.60
C ILE A 98 5.86 -4.51 0.63
N ALA A 99 6.35 -3.35 1.10
CA ALA A 99 5.79 -2.68 2.26
C ALA A 99 4.30 -2.38 2.09
N VAL A 100 3.89 -1.93 0.90
CA VAL A 100 2.49 -1.67 0.59
C VAL A 100 1.69 -2.96 0.41
N LYS A 101 2.18 -3.94 -0.35
CA LYS A 101 1.48 -5.20 -0.61
C LYS A 101 1.25 -5.98 0.69
N SER A 102 2.19 -5.92 1.62
CA SER A 102 2.19 -6.73 2.83
C SER A 102 1.63 -6.03 4.06
N HIS A 103 1.02 -4.84 3.96
CA HIS A 103 0.62 -4.06 5.15
C HIS A 103 -0.49 -4.70 6.02
N HIS A 104 -1.21 -5.71 5.52
CA HIS A 104 -2.15 -6.54 6.30
C HIS A 104 -1.58 -7.92 6.69
N SER A 105 -0.36 -8.21 6.30
CA SER A 105 0.29 -9.51 6.50
C SER A 105 1.62 -9.35 7.25
N ASN A 106 2.22 -10.46 7.62
CA ASN A 106 3.58 -10.43 8.14
C ASN A 106 4.56 -10.10 7.02
N LEU A 107 5.60 -9.33 7.35
CA LEU A 107 6.77 -9.20 6.50
C LEU A 107 7.39 -10.59 6.33
N LEU A 108 7.43 -11.03 5.08
CA LEU A 108 8.04 -12.29 4.71
C LEU A 108 9.55 -12.14 4.63
N SER A 109 10.28 -13.24 4.85
CA SER A 109 11.71 -13.28 4.50
C SER A 109 11.88 -13.03 3.00
N PRO A 110 13.04 -12.51 2.54
CA PRO A 110 13.30 -12.32 1.12
C PRO A 110 13.06 -13.58 0.26
N SER A 111 13.41 -14.76 0.78
CA SER A 111 13.16 -16.05 0.14
C SER A 111 11.67 -16.34 -0.06
N ASN A 112 10.84 -16.00 0.93
CA ASN A 112 9.39 -16.24 0.87
C ASN A 112 8.69 -15.21 -0.04
N ILE A 113 9.19 -13.97 -0.08
CA ILE A 113 8.71 -12.95 -1.04
C ILE A 113 8.95 -13.41 -2.47
N LEU A 114 10.16 -13.92 -2.76
CA LEU A 114 10.50 -14.46 -4.08
C LEU A 114 9.58 -15.63 -4.47
N ALA A 115 9.31 -16.55 -3.54
CA ALA A 115 8.41 -17.67 -3.78
C ALA A 115 6.96 -17.23 -4.10
N GLU A 116 6.43 -16.22 -3.37
CA GLU A 116 5.10 -15.65 -3.63
C GLU A 116 5.05 -15.03 -5.03
N LEU A 117 6.04 -14.19 -5.39
CA LEU A 117 6.11 -13.55 -6.70
C LEU A 117 6.21 -14.57 -7.86
N GLN A 118 6.98 -15.65 -7.68
CA GLN A 118 7.09 -16.72 -8.68
C GLN A 118 5.77 -17.47 -8.89
N SER A 119 5.01 -17.72 -7.82
CA SER A 119 3.72 -18.42 -7.90
C SER A 119 2.68 -17.69 -8.76
N HIS A 120 2.80 -16.37 -8.87
CA HIS A 120 1.93 -15.52 -9.70
C HIS A 120 2.41 -15.38 -11.16
N TRP A 121 3.68 -15.65 -11.45
CA TRP A 121 4.24 -15.57 -12.81
C TRP A 121 3.74 -16.70 -13.72
N CYS A 122 3.43 -17.88 -13.15
CA CYS A 122 2.90 -19.04 -13.90
C CYS A 122 1.51 -18.81 -14.53
N TYR A 123 0.85 -17.68 -14.25
CA TYR A 123 -0.45 -17.33 -14.84
C TYR A 123 -0.34 -16.29 -15.97
N LEU A 124 0.87 -15.85 -16.31
CA LEU A 124 1.13 -14.80 -17.31
C LEU A 124 2.03 -15.27 -18.47
N VAL A 125 2.35 -16.56 -18.54
CA VAL A 125 3.08 -17.20 -19.65
C VAL A 125 2.33 -18.44 -20.12
#